data_AF-A0A7D4B9M6-F1
#
_entry.id   AF-A0A7D4B9M6-F1
#
_cell.length_a   1.000
_cell.length_b   1.000
_cell.length_c   1.000
_cell.angle_alpha   90.00
_cell.angle_beta   90.00
_cell.angle_gamma   90.00
#
_symmetry.space_group_name_H-M   'P 1'
#
loop_
_entity.id
_entity.type
_entity.pdbx_description
1 polymer ?
#
loop_
_entity_poly.entity_id
_entity_poly.type
_entity_poly.pdbx_seq_one_letter_code
_entity_poly.pdbx_strand_id
1 'polypeptide(L)' 'MSLGPWQLIIIALVILVLFGRGRISEMMGDFGKGIKSFKEGMSEETKSTPRISAPEAKPAEDAQPAPRADTPDLKG' A
#
# COMPACT_ATOMS: atom_id res chain seq x y z
N MET A 1 -20.52 -23.90 25.49
CA MET A 1 -19.16 -23.33 25.47
C MET A 1 -18.79 -23.05 24.02
N SER A 2 -19.16 -21.88 23.51
CA SER A 2 -18.91 -21.54 22.11
C SER A 2 -17.43 -21.27 21.91
N LEU A 3 -16.81 -21.94 20.94
CA LEU A 3 -15.47 -21.62 20.43
C LEU A 3 -15.57 -20.23 19.79
N GLY A 4 -15.44 -19.20 20.62
CA GLY A 4 -15.60 -17.83 20.22
C GLY A 4 -14.33 -17.30 19.56
N PRO A 5 -14.41 -16.11 18.93
CA PRO A 5 -13.24 -15.41 18.39
C PRO A 5 -12.11 -15.22 19.42
N TRP A 6 -12.44 -15.27 20.72
CA TRP A 6 -11.50 -15.22 21.83
C TRP A 6 -10.47 -16.37 21.82
N GLN A 7 -10.88 -17.61 21.51
CA GLN A 7 -9.96 -18.75 21.41
C GLN A 7 -9.01 -18.62 20.20
N LEU A 8 -9.51 -18.10 19.07
CA LEU A 8 -8.70 -17.92 17.87
C LEU A 8 -7.59 -16.89 18.09
N ILE A 9 -7.85 -15.82 18.85
CA ILE A 9 -6.83 -14.83 19.22
C ILE A 9 -5.72 -15.47 20.06
N ILE A 10 -6.06 -16.30 21.04
CA ILE A 10 -5.06 -17.01 21.87
C ILE A 10 -4.19 -17.91 20.99
N ILE A 11 -4.80 -18.69 20.10
CA ILE A 11 -4.08 -19.59 19.19
C ILE A 11 -3.16 -18.79 18.25
N ALA A 12 -3.64 -17.69 17.68
CA ALA A 12 -2.84 -16.82 16.83
C ALA A 12 -1.63 -16.24 17.59
N LEU A 13 -1.80 -15.90 18.87
CA LEU A 13 -0.72 -15.40 19.72
C LEU A 13 0.35 -16.48 19.96
N VAL A 14 -0.05 -17.72 20.22
CA VAL A 14 0.87 -18.86 20.39
C VAL A 14 1.66 -19.10 19.10
N ILE A 15 1.00 -19.11 17.95
CA ILE A 15 1.67 -19.26 16.65
C ILE A 15 2.63 -18.09 16.40
N LEU A 16 2.23 -16.86 16.71
CA LEU A 16 3.09 -15.68 16.57
C LEU A 16 4.36 -15.75 17.44
N VAL A 17 4.27 -16.31 18.65
CA VAL A 17 5.43 -16.49 19.54
C VAL A 17 6.35 -17.61 19.03
N LEU A 18 5.78 -18.74 18.57
CA LEU A 18 6.58 -19.87 18.08
C LEU A 18 7.30 -19.57 16.77
N PHE A 19 6.62 -18.92 15.83
CA PHE A 19 7.18 -18.59 14.51
C PHE A 19 7.90 -17.24 14.51
N GLY A 20 7.57 -16.36 15.46
CA GLY A 20 8.11 -15.00 15.56
C GLY A 20 7.55 -14.05 14.50
N ARG A 21 7.55 -12.75 14.81
CA ARG A 21 7.03 -11.70 13.90
C ARG A 21 7.76 -11.62 12.56
N GLY A 22 9.06 -11.95 12.54
CA GLY A 22 9.91 -11.83 11.35
C GLY A 22 9.52 -12.82 10.24
N ARG A 23 9.35 -14.11 10.59
CA ARG A 23 8.98 -15.15 9.63
C ARG A 23 7.56 -14.97 9.10
N ILE A 24 6.61 -14.63 9.97
CA ILE A 24 5.22 -14.41 9.55
C ILE A 24 5.13 -13.19 8.63
N SER A 25 5.87 -12.10 8.90
CA SER A 25 5.85 -10.91 8.05
C SER A 25 6.47 -11.14 6.67
N GLU A 26 7.56 -11.91 6.58
CA GLU A 26 8.21 -12.28 5.32
C GLU A 26 7.26 -13.15 4.47
N MET A 27 6.70 -14.21 5.07
CA MET A 27 5.72 -15.08 4.41
C MET A 27 4.47 -14.31 3.98
N MET A 28 3.86 -13.53 4.88
CA MET A 28 2.66 -12.76 4.57
C MET A 28 2.90 -11.73 3.45
N GLY A 29 4.12 -11.22 3.31
CA GLY A 29 4.53 -10.36 2.20
C GLY A 29 4.46 -11.08 0.85
N ASP A 30 5.03 -12.28 0.75
CA ASP A 30 5.01 -13.08 -0.48
C ASP A 30 3.61 -13.63 -0.79
N PHE A 31 2.88 -14.10 0.23
CA PHE A 31 1.48 -14.49 0.09
C PHE A 31 0.60 -13.32 -0.35
N GLY A 32 0.80 -12.12 0.22
CA GLY A 32 0.07 -10.92 -0.12
C GLY A 32 0.28 -10.49 -1.58
N LYS A 33 1.52 -10.57 -2.08
CA LYS A 33 1.83 -10.33 -3.50
C LYS A 33 1.13 -11.35 -4.41
N GLY A 34 1.17 -12.64 -4.07
CA GLY A 34 0.50 -13.70 -4.82
C GLY A 34 -1.02 -13.52 -4.90
N ILE A 35 -1.66 -13.21 -3.76
CA ILE A 35 -3.11 -12.96 -3.70
C ILE A 35 -3.48 -11.66 -4.45
N LYS A 36 -2.62 -10.63 -4.39
CA LYS A 36 -2.84 -9.37 -5.13
C LYS A 36 -2.81 -9.61 -6.64
N SER A 37 -1.77 -10.28 -7.15
CA SER A 37 -1.66 -10.63 -8.58
C SER A 37 -2.79 -11.55 -9.05
N PHE A 38 -3.23 -12.49 -8.20
CA PHE A 38 -4.39 -13.33 -8.49
C PHE A 38 -5.67 -12.51 -8.61
N LYS A 39 -5.88 -11.55 -7.70
CA LYS A 39 -7.06 -10.67 -7.73
C LYS A 39 -7.01 -9.67 -8.88
N GLU A 40 -5.84 -9.14 -9.21
CA GLU A 40 -5.62 -8.27 -10.37
C GLU A 40 -5.91 -9.03 -11.67
N GLY A 41 -5.38 -10.24 -11.85
CA GLY A 41 -5.65 -11.08 -13.02
C GLY A 41 -7.12 -11.49 -13.16
N MET A 42 -7.78 -11.85 -12.05
CA MET A 42 -9.22 -12.15 -12.04
C MET A 42 -10.09 -10.90 -12.32
N SER A 43 -9.63 -9.73 -11.85
CA SER A 43 -10.32 -8.46 -12.08
C SER A 43 -10.12 -7.93 -13.50
N GLU A 44 -8.99 -8.22 -14.15
CA GLU A 44 -8.76 -7.91 -15.57
C GLU A 44 -9.72 -8.69 -16.48
N GLU A 45 -9.96 -9.97 -16.20
CA GLU A 45 -10.93 -10.79 -16.96
C GLU A 45 -12.36 -10.23 -16.85
N THR A 46 -12.74 -9.77 -15.65
CA THR A 46 -14.07 -9.20 -15.41
C THR A 46 -14.20 -7.73 -15.87
N LYS A 47 -13.08 -7.03 -16.10
CA LYS A 47 -13.08 -5.57 -16.32
C LYS A 47 -12.09 -5.18 -17.41
N SER A 48 -12.50 -5.36 -18.66
CA SER A 48 -11.99 -4.54 -19.78
C SER A 48 -12.30 -3.06 -19.53
N THR A 49 -11.49 -2.38 -18.72
CA THR A 49 -11.36 -0.92 -18.63
C THR A 49 -10.02 -0.63 -17.95
N PRO A 50 -9.10 0.12 -18.59
CA PRO A 50 -7.76 0.32 -18.08
C PRO A 50 -7.84 1.20 -16.84
N ARG A 51 -7.61 0.61 -15.66
CA ARG A 51 -7.11 1.40 -14.53
C ARG A 51 -5.60 1.47 -14.70
N ILE A 52 -5.18 2.53 -15.36
CA ILE A 52 -3.84 3.09 -15.24
C ILE A 52 -3.48 3.09 -13.75
N SER A 53 -2.56 2.22 -13.38
CA SER A 53 -1.92 2.20 -12.08
C SER A 53 -1.44 3.61 -11.77
N ALA A 54 -1.96 4.17 -10.68
CA ALA A 54 -1.45 5.41 -10.12
C ALA A 54 0.08 5.27 -9.97
N PRO A 55 0.88 6.17 -10.58
CA PRO A 55 2.30 6.23 -10.30
C PRO A 55 2.47 6.90 -8.95
N GLU A 56 2.64 6.10 -7.89
CA GLU A 56 3.08 6.63 -6.60
C GLU A 56 4.59 6.40 -6.45
N ALA A 57 5.35 7.46 -6.75
CA ALA A 57 6.55 7.91 -6.03
C ALA A 57 7.40 8.83 -6.93
N LYS A 58 6.96 10.07 -7.14
CA LYS A 58 7.91 11.19 -7.24
C LYS A 58 8.20 11.64 -5.80
N PRO A 59 9.44 11.55 -5.31
CA PRO A 59 9.83 12.11 -4.02
C PRO A 59 9.50 13.61 -4.01
N ALA A 60 8.85 14.05 -2.93
CA ALA A 60 8.73 15.44 -2.46
C ALA A 60 9.22 16.53 -3.43
N GLU A 61 8.31 17.05 -4.25
CA GLU A 61 8.51 18.29 -5.00
C GLU A 61 7.67 19.39 -4.34
N ASP A 62 8.36 20.45 -3.96
CA ASP A 62 7.88 21.81 -3.71
C ASP A 62 6.88 22.08 -2.59
N ALA A 63 7.45 22.44 -1.43
CA ALA A 63 6.97 23.60 -0.70
C ALA A 63 6.91 24.81 -1.65
N GLN A 64 5.74 25.10 -2.22
CA GLN A 64 5.49 26.45 -2.74
C GLN A 64 5.58 27.45 -1.57
N PRO A 65 6.42 28.46 -1.74
CA PRO A 65 5.82 29.78 -1.79
C PRO A 65 6.36 30.62 -2.96
N ALA A 66 5.39 31.35 -3.53
CA ALA A 66 5.53 32.62 -4.23
C ALA A 66 5.96 32.59 -5.72
N PRO A 67 5.02 32.89 -6.64
CA PRO A 67 5.32 33.23 -8.03
C PRO A 67 6.28 34.42 -8.09
N ARG A 68 7.41 34.27 -8.80
CA ARG A 68 8.14 35.41 -9.33
C ARG A 68 7.32 36.00 -10.47
N ALA A 69 6.68 37.13 -10.23
CA ALA A 69 6.27 38.05 -11.26
C ALA A 69 7.23 39.24 -11.21
N ASP A 70 8.38 39.05 -11.86
CA ASP A 70 9.21 40.14 -12.35
C ASP A 70 8.45 40.88 -13.45
N THR A 71 8.28 42.20 -13.28
CA THR A 71 8.38 43.31 -14.25
C THR A 71 7.44 44.46 -13.84
N PRO A 72 7.77 45.75 -14.10
CA PRO A 72 8.66 46.23 -15.14
C PRO A 72 9.73 47.25 -14.73
N ASP A 73 10.87 47.08 -15.38
CA ASP A 73 11.78 48.13 -15.84
C ASP A 73 11.00 49.29 -16.51
N LEU A 74 11.02 50.49 -15.92
CA LEU A 74 10.75 51.77 -16.62
C LEU A 74 11.03 53.00 -15.72
N LYS A 75 12.25 53.53 -15.79
CA LYS A 75 12.52 54.98 -15.81
C LYS A 75 13.88 55.26 -16.47
N GLY A 76 13.82 55.36 -17.79
CA GLY A 76 14.70 56.10 -18.68
C GLY A 76 13.84 56.64 -19.80
#